data_AF-X1T5P0-F1
#
_entry.id   AF-X1T5P0-F1
#
_cell.length_a   1.000
_cell.length_b   1.000
_cell.length_c   1.000
_cell.angle_alpha   90.00
_cell.angle_beta   90.00
_cell.angle_gamma   90.00
#
_symmetry.space_group_name_H-M   'P 1'
#
loop_
_entity.id
_entity.type
_entity.pdbx_description
1 polymer ?
#
loop_
_entity_poly.entity_id
_entity_poly.type
_entity_poly.pdbx_seq_one_letter_code
_entity_poly.pdbx_strand_id
1 'polypeptide(L)'
;MSIVDEISAGLRGLPGLKNLAPAGSLRRFRETVGDIDLMGTADNAPEIIQTFVSLPQVKEVLASGTTKASVVVSGGLQVDLRIVEHDSFGSLLQYFTGSKQHNINLRERAHRRGLKLSEYGITK
;
A
#
# COMPACT_ATOMS: atom_id res chain seq x y z
N MET A 1 3.15 -7.52 -19.24
CA MET A 1 3.56 -6.70 -18.07
C MET A 1 3.23 -7.50 -16.83
N SER A 2 3.80 -7.19 -15.66
CA SER A 2 3.28 -7.80 -14.44
C SER A 2 1.92 -7.18 -14.09
N ILE A 3 1.08 -7.90 -13.33
CA ILE A 3 -0.19 -7.35 -12.83
C ILE A 3 0.02 -6.05 -12.04
N VAL A 4 1.14 -5.93 -11.33
CA VAL A 4 1.53 -4.73 -10.59
C VAL A 4 1.73 -3.54 -11.54
N ASP A 5 2.41 -3.77 -12.66
CA ASP A 5 2.64 -2.73 -13.67
C ASP A 5 1.34 -2.30 -14.33
N GLU A 6 0.44 -3.25 -14.62
CA GLU A 6 -0.85 -2.99 -15.25
C GLU A 6 -1.76 -2.15 -14.34
N ILE A 7 -1.87 -2.51 -13.06
CA ILE A 7 -2.61 -1.73 -12.06
C ILE A 7 -1.96 -0.36 -11.87
N SER A 8 -0.64 -0.31 -11.72
CA SER A 8 0.08 0.96 -11.54
C SER A 8 -0.07 1.87 -12.75
N ALA A 9 -0.15 1.32 -13.96
CA ALA A 9 -0.44 2.07 -15.17
C ALA A 9 -1.88 2.59 -15.21
N GLY A 10 -2.85 1.78 -14.79
CA GLY A 10 -4.27 2.19 -14.72
C GLY A 10 -4.54 3.31 -13.72
N LEU A 11 -3.71 3.44 -12.69
CA LEU A 11 -3.77 4.53 -11.71
C LEU A 11 -2.88 5.72 -12.07
N ARG A 12 -1.94 5.54 -13.01
CA ARG A 12 -0.97 6.57 -13.38
C ARG A 12 -1.68 7.76 -14.02
N GLY A 13 -1.34 8.96 -13.57
CA GLY A 13 -1.88 10.20 -14.11
C GLY A 13 -3.18 10.68 -13.44
N LEU A 14 -3.72 9.93 -12.47
CA LEU A 14 -4.78 10.43 -11.62
C LEU A 14 -4.29 11.68 -10.86
N PRO A 15 -5.07 12.78 -10.86
CA PRO A 15 -4.69 14.00 -10.15
C PRO A 15 -4.37 13.74 -8.68
N GLY A 16 -3.27 14.33 -8.21
CA GLY A 16 -2.84 14.23 -6.82
C GLY A 16 -2.17 12.92 -6.43
N LEU A 17 -2.28 11.82 -7.19
CA LEU A 17 -1.60 10.57 -6.88
C LEU A 17 -0.07 10.70 -7.07
N LYS A 18 0.68 10.40 -6.01
CA LYS A 18 2.14 10.37 -5.98
C LYS A 18 2.66 9.14 -5.25
N ASN A 19 3.92 8.80 -5.51
CA ASN A 19 4.67 7.78 -4.76
C ASN A 19 4.00 6.40 -4.72
N LEU A 20 3.28 6.00 -5.78
CA LEU A 20 2.72 4.65 -5.87
C LEU A 20 3.85 3.63 -6.02
N ALA A 21 3.98 2.71 -5.07
CA ALA A 21 5.03 1.72 -5.03
C ALA A 21 4.54 0.37 -4.48
N PRO A 22 5.02 -0.77 -5.02
CA PRO A 22 4.82 -2.06 -4.39
C PRO A 22 5.56 -2.14 -3.06
N ALA A 23 4.96 -2.80 -2.07
CA ALA A 23 5.50 -3.02 -0.74
C ALA A 23 5.53 -4.54 -0.44
N GLY A 24 5.39 -4.90 0.84
CA GLY A 24 5.21 -6.29 1.22
C GLY A 24 6.39 -7.21 0.90
N SER A 25 6.06 -8.48 0.70
CA SER A 25 7.00 -9.53 0.35
C SER A 25 7.65 -9.32 -1.01
N LEU A 26 6.91 -8.72 -1.96
CA LEU A 26 7.40 -8.37 -3.29
C LEU A 26 8.59 -7.40 -3.21
N ARG A 27 8.46 -6.30 -2.44
CA ARG A 27 9.55 -5.32 -2.28
C ARG A 27 10.76 -5.88 -1.53
N ARG A 28 10.58 -6.96 -0.77
CA ARG A 28 11.67 -7.69 -0.09
C ARG A 28 12.27 -8.81 -0.95
N PHE A 29 11.88 -8.91 -2.23
CA PHE A 29 12.37 -9.91 -3.18
C PHE A 29 12.20 -11.36 -2.67
N ARG A 30 11.07 -11.65 -2.02
CA ARG A 30 10.73 -13.04 -1.66
C ARG A 30 10.44 -13.83 -2.94
N GLU A 31 10.90 -15.08 -2.99
CA GLU A 31 10.72 -15.97 -4.15
C GLU A 31 9.24 -16.22 -4.48
N THR A 32 8.39 -16.25 -3.45
CA THR A 32 6.94 -16.34 -3.59
C THR A 32 6.23 -15.23 -2.81
N VAL A 33 5.15 -14.73 -3.40
CA VAL A 33 4.28 -13.69 -2.83
C VAL A 33 2.85 -14.25 -2.75
N GLY A 34 2.19 -14.07 -1.60
CA GLY A 34 0.80 -14.52 -1.42
C GLY A 34 -0.22 -13.49 -1.92
N ASP A 35 0.15 -12.22 -1.77
CA ASP A 35 -0.62 -11.03 -2.10
C ASP A 35 0.33 -9.93 -2.62
N ILE A 36 -0.26 -8.89 -3.20
CA ILE A 36 0.44 -7.68 -3.63
C ILE A 36 -0.02 -6.52 -2.76
N ASP A 37 0.95 -5.89 -2.09
CA ASP A 37 0.75 -4.64 -1.37
C ASP A 37 1.15 -3.45 -2.27
N LEU A 38 0.23 -2.52 -2.55
CA LEU A 38 0.50 -1.25 -3.22
C LEU A 38 0.28 -0.08 -2.27
N MET A 39 1.29 0.77 -2.14
CA MET A 39 1.30 1.92 -1.24
C MET A 39 1.45 3.20 -2.03
N GLY A 40 0.58 4.17 -1.79
CA GLY A 40 0.64 5.46 -2.47
C GLY A 40 0.26 6.61 -1.57
N THR A 41 0.38 7.82 -2.11
CA THR A 41 -0.07 9.04 -1.45
C THR A 41 -0.91 9.86 -2.42
N ALA A 42 -1.96 10.52 -1.94
CA ALA A 42 -2.78 11.35 -2.81
C ALA A 42 -3.48 12.47 -2.05
N ASP A 43 -3.76 13.56 -2.75
CA ASP A 43 -4.59 14.66 -2.24
C ASP A 43 -6.07 14.23 -2.05
N ASN A 44 -6.54 13.24 -2.84
CA ASN A 44 -7.90 12.71 -2.79
C ASN A 44 -7.91 11.18 -2.83
N ALA A 45 -7.69 10.53 -1.69
CA ALA A 45 -7.65 9.07 -1.60
C ALA A 45 -8.94 8.36 -2.09
N PRO A 46 -10.17 8.81 -1.75
CA PRO A 46 -11.39 8.16 -2.22
C PRO A 46 -11.50 7.99 -3.74
N GLU A 47 -11.07 8.99 -4.51
CA GLU A 47 -11.09 8.94 -5.97
C GLU A 47 -10.11 7.89 -6.53
N ILE A 48 -8.92 7.78 -5.92
CA ILE A 48 -7.95 6.75 -6.27
C ILE A 48 -8.50 5.36 -5.95
N ILE A 49 -9.11 5.19 -4.78
CA ILE A 49 -9.72 3.91 -4.37
C ILE A 49 -10.85 3.54 -5.34
N GLN A 50 -11.74 4.47 -5.68
CA GLN A 50 -12.83 4.21 -6.61
C GLN A 50 -12.33 3.79 -7.99
N THR A 51 -11.29 4.46 -8.50
CA THR A 51 -10.67 4.09 -9.78
C THR A 51 -10.04 2.70 -9.70
N PHE A 52 -9.29 2.43 -8.63
CA PHE A 52 -8.64 1.14 -8.40
C PHE A 52 -9.62 -0.04 -8.41
N VAL A 53 -10.72 0.06 -7.67
CA VAL A 53 -11.72 -1.03 -7.62
C VAL A 53 -12.52 -1.19 -8.91
N SER A 54 -12.47 -0.19 -9.81
CA SER A 54 -13.16 -0.21 -11.10
C SER A 54 -12.25 -0.63 -12.27
N LEU A 55 -10.98 -0.96 -12.00
CA LEU A 55 -10.03 -1.36 -13.04
C LEU A 55 -10.48 -2.67 -13.73
N PRO A 56 -10.26 -2.83 -15.05
CA PRO A 56 -10.71 -4.01 -15.79
C PRO A 56 -10.05 -5.32 -15.33
N GLN A 57 -8.92 -5.25 -14.64
CA GLN A 57 -8.25 -6.41 -14.06
C GLN A 57 -8.96 -6.97 -12.83
N VAL A 58 -9.80 -6.15 -12.16
CA VAL A 58 -10.51 -6.51 -10.94
C VAL A 58 -11.64 -7.48 -11.27
N LYS A 59 -11.63 -8.63 -10.59
CA LYS A 59 -12.71 -9.63 -10.65
C LYS A 59 -13.68 -9.53 -9.50
N GLU A 60 -13.16 -9.24 -8.30
CA GLU A 60 -13.94 -9.16 -7.07
C GLU A 60 -13.37 -8.08 -6.16
N VAL A 61 -14.25 -7.32 -5.52
CA VAL A 61 -13.87 -6.36 -4.49
C VAL A 61 -14.13 -6.99 -3.13
N LEU A 62 -13.06 -7.31 -2.40
CA LEU A 62 -13.16 -7.92 -1.07
C LEU A 62 -13.49 -6.88 0.00
N ALA A 63 -12.88 -5.70 -0.12
CA ALA A 63 -13.12 -4.58 0.77
C ALA A 63 -12.84 -3.26 0.03
N SER A 64 -13.63 -2.23 0.33
CA SER A 64 -13.41 -0.88 -0.18
C SER A 64 -13.79 0.15 0.88
N GLY A 65 -12.91 1.11 1.11
CA GLY A 65 -13.12 2.24 2.01
C GLY A 65 -12.49 3.51 1.45
N THR A 66 -12.40 4.56 2.26
CA THR A 66 -11.94 5.87 1.79
C THR A 66 -10.44 5.95 1.49
N THR A 67 -9.62 5.15 2.18
CA THR A 67 -8.14 5.20 2.10
C THR A 67 -7.50 3.85 1.81
N LYS A 68 -8.31 2.78 1.73
CA LYS A 68 -7.83 1.43 1.48
C LYS A 68 -8.85 0.60 0.74
N ALA A 69 -8.38 -0.32 -0.08
CA ALA A 69 -9.21 -1.33 -0.73
C ALA A 69 -8.42 -2.61 -0.98
N SER A 70 -9.13 -3.73 -1.06
CA SER A 70 -8.61 -5.05 -1.33
C SER A 70 -9.44 -5.67 -2.46
N VAL A 71 -8.78 -6.15 -3.50
CA VAL A 71 -9.42 -6.73 -4.68
C VAL A 71 -8.77 -8.06 -5.04
N VAL A 72 -9.54 -8.95 -5.65
CA VAL A 72 -9.02 -10.12 -6.37
C VAL A 72 -8.97 -9.78 -7.85
N VAL A 73 -7.82 -10.02 -8.48
CA VAL A 73 -7.63 -9.83 -9.91
C VAL A 73 -7.67 -11.14 -10.69
N SER A 74 -7.59 -11.04 -12.01
CA SER A 74 -7.37 -12.21 -12.88
C SER A 74 -6.19 -13.07 -12.40
N GLY A 75 -6.44 -14.38 -12.28
CA GLY A 75 -5.49 -15.35 -11.71
C GLY A 75 -5.69 -15.64 -10.21
N GLY A 76 -6.66 -14.98 -9.56
CA GLY A 76 -6.98 -15.24 -8.14
C GLY A 76 -6.05 -14.56 -7.15
N LEU A 77 -5.15 -13.68 -7.63
CA LEU A 77 -4.22 -12.95 -6.80
C LEU A 77 -4.91 -11.77 -6.11
N GLN A 78 -4.70 -11.62 -4.81
CA GLN A 78 -5.17 -10.47 -4.05
C GLN A 78 -4.21 -9.28 -4.20
N VAL A 79 -4.78 -8.09 -4.39
CA VAL A 79 -4.06 -6.82 -4.42
C VAL A 79 -4.69 -5.86 -3.42
N ASP A 80 -3.88 -5.40 -2.47
CA ASP A 80 -4.25 -4.42 -1.46
C ASP A 80 -3.65 -3.06 -1.83
N LEU A 81 -4.49 -2.03 -1.85
CA LEU A 81 -4.09 -0.64 -2.05
C LEU A 81 -4.30 0.15 -0.77
N ARG A 82 -3.29 0.93 -0.38
CA ARG A 82 -3.43 1.93 0.69
C ARG A 82 -2.88 3.28 0.26
N ILE A 83 -3.67 4.32 0.54
CA ILE A 83 -3.34 5.71 0.25
C ILE A 83 -3.31 6.50 1.57
N VAL A 84 -2.30 7.35 1.74
CA VAL A 84 -2.15 8.26 2.87
C VAL A 84 -1.77 9.67 2.40
N GLU A 85 -1.71 10.62 3.31
CA GLU A 85 -1.17 11.96 3.06
C GLU A 85 0.30 11.92 2.60
N HIS A 86 0.71 12.88 1.77
CA HIS A 86 2.04 12.90 1.16
C HIS A 86 3.19 12.79 2.18
N ASP A 87 3.09 13.48 3.32
CA ASP A 87 4.14 13.50 4.36
C ASP A 87 4.30 12.14 5.08
N SER A 88 3.31 11.25 4.95
CA SER A 88 3.34 9.93 5.58
C SER A 88 4.02 8.86 4.71
N PHE A 89 4.45 9.19 3.48
CA PHE A 89 4.93 8.18 2.51
C PHE A 89 6.03 7.27 3.07
N GLY A 90 7.05 7.84 3.71
CA GLY A 90 8.17 7.07 4.24
C GLY A 90 7.75 6.07 5.32
N SER A 91 6.88 6.50 6.24
CA SER A 91 6.34 5.64 7.29
C SER A 91 5.40 4.57 6.75
N LEU A 92 4.53 4.91 5.78
CA LEU A 92 3.66 3.95 5.12
C LEU A 92 4.48 2.86 4.43
N LEU A 93 5.46 3.27 3.63
CA LEU A 93 6.29 2.34 2.88
C LEU A 93 7.10 1.44 3.81
N GLN A 94 7.69 1.98 4.89
CA GLN A 94 8.39 1.18 5.90
C GLN A 94 7.44 0.15 6.51
N TYR A 95 6.28 0.61 7.00
CA TYR A 95 5.28 -0.21 7.67
C TYR A 95 4.85 -1.40 6.80
N PHE A 96 4.46 -1.15 5.54
CA PHE A 96 3.96 -2.20 4.66
C PHE A 96 5.06 -3.00 3.98
N THR A 97 6.28 -2.47 3.87
CA THR A 97 7.43 -3.30 3.46
C THR A 97 7.74 -4.34 4.53
N GLY A 98 7.59 -4.02 5.81
CA GLY A 98 7.81 -4.98 6.89
C GLY A 98 9.23 -5.56 6.91
N SER A 99 9.45 -6.82 7.29
CA SER A 99 8.45 -7.82 7.71
C SER A 99 7.79 -7.47 9.06
N LYS A 100 6.79 -8.26 9.48
CA LYS A 100 6.12 -8.07 10.78
C LYS A 100 7.11 -7.98 11.95
N GLN A 101 8.11 -8.86 12.00
CA GLN A 101 9.11 -8.85 13.07
C GLN A 101 9.99 -7.60 13.01
N HIS A 102 10.37 -7.15 11.81
CA HIS A 102 11.12 -5.91 11.64
C HIS A 102 10.33 -4.70 12.18
N ASN A 103 9.03 -4.63 11.88
CA ASN A 103 8.15 -3.58 12.40
C ASN A 103 8.05 -3.60 13.92
N ILE A 104 7.90 -4.79 14.53
CA ILE A 104 7.86 -4.94 15.99
C ILE A 104 9.14 -4.37 16.61
N ASN A 105 10.30 -4.79 16.12
CA ASN A 105 11.59 -4.34 16.63
C ASN A 105 11.77 -2.81 16.51
N LEU A 106 11.33 -2.21 15.40
CA LEU A 106 11.39 -0.76 15.20
C LEU A 106 10.44 -0.01 16.15
N ARG A 107 9.23 -0.51 16.36
CA ARG A 107 8.27 0.10 17.31
C ARG A 107 8.77 0.02 18.74
N GLU A 108 9.35 -1.10 19.14
CA GLU A 108 9.97 -1.24 20.46
C GLU A 108 11.14 -0.27 20.66
N ARG A 109 11.95 -0.05 19.61
CA ARG A 109 13.02 0.94 19.63
C ARG A 109 12.49 2.37 19.75
N ALA A 110 11.42 2.70 19.03
CA ALA A 110 10.75 4.00 19.14
C ALA A 110 10.18 4.19 20.56
N HIS A 111 9.48 3.18 21.08
CA HIS A 111 8.88 3.22 22.41
C HIS A 111 9.91 3.44 23.52
N ARG A 112 11.06 2.76 23.47
CA ARG A 112 12.19 2.98 24.40
C ARG A 112 12.75 4.40 24.37
N ARG A 113 12.50 5.15 23.29
CA ARG A 113 12.90 6.56 23.12
C ARG A 113 11.76 7.54 23.45
N GLY A 114 10.63 7.06 23.98
CA GLY A 114 9.45 7.88 24.21
C GLY A 114 8.80 8.35 22.91
N LEU A 115 8.87 7.53 21.85
CA LEU A 115 8.27 7.81 20.55
C LEU A 115 7.26 6.73 20.17
N LYS A 116 6.29 7.08 19.32
CA LYS A 116 5.34 6.17 18.68
C LYS A 116 5.59 6.12 17.19
N LEU A 117 5.73 4.92 16.62
CA LEU A 117 5.89 4.69 15.18
C LEU A 117 4.63 4.01 14.63
N SER A 118 4.00 4.64 13.63
CA SER A 118 2.83 4.12 12.90
C SER A 118 3.04 4.20 11.38
N GLU A 119 2.07 3.75 10.60
CA GLU A 119 2.04 3.94 9.15
C GLU A 119 1.93 5.42 8.73
N TYR A 120 1.57 6.31 9.67
CA TYR A 120 1.38 7.74 9.42
C TYR A 120 2.57 8.61 9.84
N GLY A 121 3.56 8.05 10.54
CA GLY A 121 4.69 8.86 11.01
C GLY A 121 5.33 8.36 12.29
N ILE A 122 6.19 9.23 12.83
CA ILE A 122 6.79 9.09 14.16
C ILE A 122 6.37 10.28 14.99
N THR A 123 5.75 10.05 16.14
CA THR A 123 5.36 11.10 17.09
C THR A 123 6.04 10.87 18.45
N LYS A 124 5.99 11.87 19.32
CA LYS A 124 6.20 11.67 20.76
C LYS A 124 4.96 11.00 21.38
#